data_AF-A0A2V2AJ50-F1
#
_entry.id   AF-A0A2V2AJ50-F1
#
_cell.length_a   1.000
_cell.length_b   1.000
_cell.length_c   1.000
_cell.angle_alpha   90.00
_cell.angle_beta   90.00
_cell.angle_gamma   90.00
#
_symmetry.space_group_name_H-M   'P 1'
#
loop_
_entity.id
_entity.type
_entity.pdbx_description
1 polymer ?
#
loop_
_entity_poly.entity_id
_entity_poly.type
_entity_poly.pdbx_seq_one_letter_code
_entity_poly.pdbx_strand_id
1 'polypeptide(L)'
;MIWIMTHPSLPTTESAVVAIRAVAAEYRLTVAVTDDIGADRTSRRTSAAPFAVVDPDGSLPHEAFVELGGSPAVSVQIFPEDDAKITVDGVEFHDVPRDSVPAFLRSLYGGLAFVKGRFFPPGYWLHVPLPGDVTYRESVGGPSLTPWLSGRVRA
;
A
#
# COMPACT_ATOMS: atom_id res chain seq x y z
N MET A 1 -27.42 3.56 12.57
CA MET A 1 -27.30 3.59 11.10
C MET A 1 -25.85 3.83 10.77
N ILE A 2 -25.09 2.74 10.57
CA ILE A 2 -23.64 2.78 10.37
C ILE A 2 -23.43 2.98 8.87
N TRP A 3 -23.10 4.20 8.46
CA TRP A 3 -22.69 4.46 7.08
C TRP A 3 -21.28 3.90 6.90
N ILE A 4 -21.18 2.64 6.46
CA ILE A 4 -19.94 2.13 5.88
C ILE A 4 -19.79 2.89 4.57
N MET A 5 -18.90 3.87 4.52
CA MET A 5 -18.47 4.47 3.26
C MET A 5 -17.76 3.36 2.48
N THR A 6 -18.53 2.63 1.69
CA THR A 6 -18.04 1.55 0.85
C THR A 6 -17.00 2.15 -0.08
N HIS A 7 -15.73 1.88 0.18
CA HIS A 7 -14.70 2.08 -0.83
C HIS A 7 -15.15 1.33 -2.09
N PRO A 8 -14.92 1.88 -3.31
CA PRO A 8 -15.31 1.18 -4.52
C PRO A 8 -14.69 -0.22 -4.48
N SER A 9 -15.53 -1.25 -4.54
CA SER A 9 -15.06 -2.62 -4.48
C SER A 9 -14.14 -2.88 -5.66
N LEU A 10 -12.94 -3.38 -5.37
CA LEU A 10 -11.93 -3.77 -6.33
C LEU A 10 -11.89 -5.30 -6.26
N PRO A 11 -12.74 -6.02 -7.00
CA PRO A 11 -12.87 -7.47 -6.88
C PRO A 11 -11.70 -8.25 -7.52
N THR A 12 -10.81 -7.56 -8.24
CA THR A 12 -9.66 -8.16 -8.92
C THR A 12 -8.41 -7.30 -8.72
N THR A 13 -7.26 -7.94 -8.78
CA THR A 13 -5.95 -7.26 -8.76
C THR A 13 -5.80 -6.25 -9.90
N GLU A 14 -6.28 -6.58 -11.11
CA GLU A 14 -6.30 -5.65 -12.24
C GLU A 14 -7.12 -4.38 -11.92
N SER A 15 -8.30 -4.53 -11.30
CA SER A 15 -9.13 -3.38 -10.91
C SER A 15 -8.42 -2.50 -9.87
N ALA A 16 -7.67 -3.11 -8.96
CA ALA A 16 -6.87 -2.39 -7.98
C ALA A 16 -5.69 -1.64 -8.62
N VAL A 17 -4.95 -2.27 -9.53
CA VAL A 17 -3.87 -1.64 -10.29
C VAL A 17 -4.40 -0.46 -11.10
N VAL A 18 -5.53 -0.61 -11.78
CA VAL A 18 -6.18 0.48 -12.54
C VAL A 18 -6.55 1.65 -11.61
N ALA A 19 -7.11 1.36 -10.43
CA ALA A 19 -7.44 2.39 -9.45
C ALA A 19 -6.19 3.11 -8.91
N ILE A 20 -5.10 2.40 -8.66
CA ILE A 20 -3.82 2.98 -8.24
C ILE A 20 -3.24 3.87 -9.36
N ARG A 21 -3.26 3.41 -10.61
CA ARG A 21 -2.83 4.20 -11.77
C ARG A 21 -3.65 5.49 -11.93
N ALA A 22 -4.95 5.45 -11.64
CA ALA A 22 -5.80 6.64 -11.65
C ALA A 22 -5.36 7.66 -10.58
N VAL A 23 -5.05 7.20 -9.36
CA VAL A 23 -4.49 8.07 -8.30
C VAL A 23 -3.12 8.62 -8.71
N ALA A 24 -2.25 7.80 -9.29
CA ALA A 24 -0.94 8.25 -9.78
C ALA A 24 -1.09 9.36 -10.83
N ALA A 25 -2.02 9.23 -11.77
CA ALA A 25 -2.33 10.27 -12.75
C ALA A 25 -2.87 11.55 -12.11
N GLU A 26 -3.77 11.43 -11.13
CA GLU A 26 -4.36 12.55 -10.38
C GLU A 26 -3.27 13.43 -9.72
N TYR A 27 -2.30 12.80 -9.07
CA TYR A 27 -1.19 13.47 -8.37
C TYR A 27 0.08 13.65 -9.21
N ARG A 28 0.03 13.31 -10.50
CA ARG A 28 1.18 13.39 -11.45
C ARG A 28 2.42 12.64 -10.96
N LEU A 29 2.21 11.46 -10.40
CA LEU A 29 3.26 10.58 -9.91
C LEU A 29 3.79 9.70 -11.03
N THR A 30 5.07 9.37 -10.97
CA THR A 30 5.63 8.30 -11.81
C THR A 30 5.18 6.97 -11.25
N VAL A 31 4.67 6.08 -12.11
CA VAL A 31 4.22 4.75 -11.70
C VAL A 31 5.01 3.68 -12.47
N ALA A 32 5.62 2.76 -11.73
CA ALA A 32 6.11 1.51 -12.26
C ALA A 32 5.22 0.40 -11.70
N VAL A 33 4.78 -0.52 -12.56
CA VAL A 33 4.03 -1.69 -12.13
C VAL A 33 4.79 -2.90 -12.61
N THR A 34 5.12 -3.77 -11.67
CA THR A 34 5.67 -5.09 -11.91
C THR A 34 4.56 -6.06 -11.56
N ASP A 35 3.87 -6.50 -12.61
CA ASP A 35 2.86 -7.53 -12.52
C ASP A 35 3.57 -8.88 -12.59
N ASP A 36 3.58 -9.64 -11.50
CA ASP A 36 3.84 -11.09 -11.57
C ASP A 36 2.51 -11.81 -11.84
N ILE A 37 1.78 -11.29 -12.85
CA ILE A 37 0.64 -11.97 -13.44
C ILE A 37 1.22 -13.25 -14.00
N GLY A 38 1.01 -14.34 -13.25
CA GLY A 38 1.61 -15.63 -13.52
C GLY A 38 1.64 -15.91 -15.01
N ALA A 39 2.84 -16.20 -15.52
CA ALA A 39 3.14 -16.66 -16.86
C ALA A 39 1.87 -17.15 -17.59
N ASP A 40 1.35 -16.33 -18.51
CA ASP A 40 0.41 -16.80 -19.52
C ASP A 40 1.19 -17.73 -20.46
N ARG A 41 1.52 -18.92 -19.96
CA ARG A 41 1.71 -20.10 -20.77
C ARG A 41 0.33 -20.48 -21.25
N THR A 42 -0.07 -19.85 -22.35
CA THR A 42 -0.77 -20.53 -23.43
C THR A 42 0.04 -21.76 -23.85
N SER A 43 -0.01 -22.84 -23.07
CA SER A 43 0.39 -24.18 -23.47
C SER A 43 0.07 -25.19 -22.37
N ARG A 44 -1.00 -25.95 -22.64
CA ARG A 44 -1.24 -27.35 -22.23
C ARG A 44 -1.05 -27.69 -20.75
N ARG A 45 -2.16 -28.16 -20.15
CA ARG A 45 -2.26 -29.29 -19.20
C ARG A 45 -0.93 -29.78 -18.63
N THR A 46 -0.79 -29.78 -17.30
CA THR A 46 -0.57 -31.01 -16.47
C THR A 46 -0.31 -30.65 -15.00
N SER A 47 -1.10 -31.28 -14.13
CA SER A 47 -0.89 -31.55 -12.69
C SER A 47 -0.57 -30.42 -11.71
N ALA A 48 -1.48 -30.26 -10.75
CA ALA A 48 -1.21 -29.70 -9.43
C ALA A 48 -0.02 -30.39 -8.73
N ALA A 49 0.81 -29.62 -8.03
CA ALA A 49 1.72 -30.09 -6.99
C ALA A 49 1.68 -29.12 -5.79
N PRO A 50 1.70 -29.62 -4.54
CA PRO A 50 1.39 -28.84 -3.34
C PRO A 50 2.66 -28.23 -2.74
N PHE A 51 3.33 -27.33 -3.47
CA PHE A 51 4.45 -26.56 -2.94
C PHE A 51 4.44 -25.19 -3.63
N ALA A 52 3.80 -24.21 -2.97
CA ALA A 52 3.76 -22.83 -3.44
C ALA A 52 5.19 -22.30 -3.61
N VAL A 53 5.46 -21.74 -4.78
CA VAL A 53 6.73 -21.08 -5.09
C VAL A 53 6.76 -19.78 -4.31
N VAL A 54 7.65 -19.69 -3.33
CA VAL A 54 7.96 -18.47 -2.61
C VAL A 54 8.79 -17.57 -3.55
N ASP A 55 8.55 -16.26 -3.54
CA ASP A 55 9.43 -15.30 -4.21
C ASP A 55 10.89 -15.54 -3.74
N PRO A 56 11.93 -15.37 -4.59
CA PRO A 56 13.34 -15.58 -4.23
C PRO A 56 13.77 -14.97 -2.88
N ASP A 57 13.08 -13.94 -2.40
CA ASP A 57 13.37 -13.27 -1.12
C ASP A 57 12.55 -13.80 0.09
N GLY A 58 11.76 -14.86 -0.05
CA GLY A 58 11.04 -15.48 1.06
C GLY A 58 9.67 -14.84 1.38
N SER A 59 9.23 -13.87 0.57
CA SER A 59 7.95 -13.17 0.75
C SER A 59 6.79 -13.98 0.15
N LEU A 60 5.59 -13.79 0.72
CA LEU A 60 4.35 -14.36 0.17
C LEU A 60 4.20 -13.95 -1.32
N PRO A 61 3.67 -14.83 -2.17
CA PRO A 61 3.46 -14.52 -3.58
C PRO A 61 2.50 -13.32 -3.70
N HIS A 62 3.01 -12.19 -4.17
CA HIS A 62 2.20 -11.01 -4.49
C HIS A 62 1.74 -11.11 -5.94
N GLU A 63 0.48 -10.78 -6.21
CA GLU A 63 -0.04 -10.81 -7.59
C GLU A 63 0.37 -9.57 -8.39
N ALA A 64 0.59 -8.44 -7.70
CA ALA A 64 1.06 -7.21 -8.32
C ALA A 64 1.91 -6.38 -7.35
N PHE A 65 2.95 -5.75 -7.89
CA PHE A 65 3.78 -4.78 -7.20
C PHE A 65 3.72 -3.44 -7.93
N VAL A 66 3.34 -2.39 -7.22
CA VAL A 66 3.25 -1.04 -7.76
C VAL A 66 4.18 -0.11 -6.99
N GLU A 67 5.06 0.58 -7.72
CA GLU A 67 5.93 1.61 -7.18
C GLU A 67 5.46 2.98 -7.67
N LEU A 68 5.23 3.86 -6.71
CA LEU A 68 4.87 5.25 -6.92
C LEU A 68 6.07 6.11 -6.55
N GLY A 69 6.70 6.68 -7.57
CA GLY A 69 7.78 7.64 -7.37
C GLY A 69 7.24 9.01 -6.94
N GLY A 70 8.12 9.82 -6.38
CA GLY A 70 7.79 11.13 -5.80
C GLY A 70 8.23 11.21 -4.34
N SER A 71 7.75 12.23 -3.64
CA SER A 71 7.93 12.38 -2.20
C SER A 71 6.55 12.46 -1.55
N PRO A 72 6.13 11.43 -0.79
CA PRO A 72 6.92 10.27 -0.36
C PRO A 72 7.08 9.21 -1.45
N ALA A 73 8.13 8.39 -1.32
CA ALA A 73 8.25 7.15 -2.07
C ALA A 73 7.25 6.14 -1.49
N VAL A 74 6.43 5.51 -2.34
CA VAL A 74 5.43 4.53 -1.91
C VAL A 74 5.53 3.28 -2.76
N SER A 75 5.48 2.12 -2.12
CA SER A 75 5.27 0.85 -2.81
C SER A 75 4.03 0.15 -2.28
N VAL A 76 3.33 -0.55 -3.17
CA VAL A 76 2.11 -1.28 -2.88
C VAL A 76 2.27 -2.70 -3.41
N GLN A 77 2.19 -3.68 -2.51
CA GLN A 77 2.12 -5.11 -2.83
C GLN A 77 0.68 -5.56 -2.65
N ILE A 78 0.08 -6.13 -3.68
CA ILE A 78 -1.28 -6.67 -3.64
C ILE A 78 -1.19 -8.19 -3.55
N PHE A 79 -1.91 -8.77 -2.59
CA PHE A 79 -1.95 -10.20 -2.33
C PHE A 79 -3.28 -10.82 -2.82
N PRO A 80 -3.32 -12.15 -3.06
CA PRO A 80 -4.52 -12.83 -3.53
C PRO A 80 -5.67 -12.84 -2.52
N GLU A 81 -5.40 -12.63 -1.22
CA GLU A 81 -6.38 -12.66 -0.13
C GLU A 81 -7.15 -11.35 0.11
N ASP A 82 -7.25 -10.49 -0.92
CA ASP A 82 -7.92 -9.18 -0.90
C ASP A 82 -7.27 -8.13 0.03
N ASP A 83 -6.03 -8.37 0.45
CA ASP A 83 -5.21 -7.46 1.24
C ASP A 83 -4.00 -6.94 0.46
N ALA A 84 -3.39 -5.91 1.02
CA ALA A 84 -2.25 -5.23 0.46
C ALA A 84 -1.29 -4.79 1.56
N LYS A 85 0.00 -4.85 1.24
CA LYS A 85 1.05 -4.20 2.01
C LYS A 85 1.41 -2.88 1.34
N ILE A 86 1.34 -1.78 2.09
CA ILE A 86 1.75 -0.46 1.61
C ILE A 86 2.98 -0.02 2.39
N THR A 87 4.07 0.28 1.70
CA THR A 87 5.26 0.87 2.32
C THR A 87 5.33 2.35 1.96
N VAL A 88 5.28 3.22 2.96
CA VAL A 88 5.39 4.67 2.83
C VAL A 88 6.73 5.12 3.38
N ASP A 89 7.67 5.46 2.50
CA ASP A 89 8.96 6.04 2.88
C ASP A 89 9.69 5.20 3.97
N GLY A 90 9.58 3.87 3.85
CA GLY A 90 10.13 2.88 4.79
C GLY A 90 9.20 2.46 5.95
N VAL A 91 8.01 3.06 6.08
CA VAL A 91 6.99 2.66 7.07
C VAL A 91 6.04 1.65 6.42
N GLU A 92 6.01 0.43 6.95
CA GLU A 92 5.20 -0.67 6.39
C GLU A 92 3.82 -0.73 7.07
N PHE A 93 2.77 -0.71 6.25
CA PHE A 93 1.39 -0.97 6.65
C PHE A 93 0.99 -2.33 6.09
N HIS A 94 0.72 -3.27 6.99
CA HIS A 94 0.23 -4.60 6.66
C HIS A 94 -1.30 -4.64 6.71
N ASP A 95 -1.89 -5.66 6.09
CA ASP A 95 -3.32 -5.96 6.18
C ASP A 95 -4.23 -4.81 5.75
N VAL A 96 -3.81 -3.99 4.77
CA VAL A 96 -4.66 -2.94 4.21
C VAL A 96 -5.61 -3.59 3.19
N PRO A 97 -6.94 -3.52 3.36
CA PRO A 97 -7.86 -4.05 2.38
C PRO A 97 -7.60 -3.43 1.01
N ARG A 98 -7.63 -4.26 -0.04
CA ARG A 98 -7.38 -3.82 -1.42
C ARG A 98 -8.25 -2.63 -1.81
N ASP A 99 -9.51 -2.63 -1.39
CA ASP A 99 -10.48 -1.55 -1.64
C ASP A 99 -10.08 -0.21 -0.98
N SER A 100 -9.36 -0.26 0.14
CA SER A 100 -8.90 0.92 0.88
C SER A 100 -7.65 1.55 0.29
N VAL A 101 -6.89 0.83 -0.55
CA VAL A 101 -5.61 1.30 -1.12
C VAL A 101 -5.75 2.64 -1.85
N PRO A 102 -6.73 2.86 -2.76
CA PRO A 102 -6.84 4.15 -3.44
C PRO A 102 -7.16 5.30 -2.48
N ALA A 103 -7.98 5.06 -1.45
CA ALA A 103 -8.28 6.06 -0.43
C ALA A 103 -7.06 6.41 0.41
N PHE A 104 -6.25 5.40 0.75
CA PHE A 104 -4.98 5.56 1.45
C PHE A 104 -4.01 6.44 0.67
N LEU A 105 -3.80 6.14 -0.62
CA LEU A 105 -2.93 6.92 -1.48
C LEU A 105 -3.42 8.37 -1.63
N ARG A 106 -4.73 8.59 -1.79
CA ARG A 106 -5.31 9.95 -1.83
C ARG A 106 -5.11 10.72 -0.54
N SER A 107 -5.28 10.07 0.61
CA SER A 107 -5.04 10.71 1.91
C SER A 107 -3.58 11.15 2.07
N LEU A 108 -2.67 10.27 1.64
CA LEU A 108 -1.25 10.46 1.74
C LEU A 108 -0.74 11.57 0.80
N TYR A 109 -1.04 11.51 -0.50
CA TYR A 109 -0.62 12.54 -1.46
C TYR A 109 -1.46 13.83 -1.36
N GLY A 110 -2.69 13.75 -0.84
CA GLY A 110 -3.51 14.90 -0.48
C GLY A 110 -3.04 15.63 0.78
N GLY A 111 -2.02 15.13 1.48
CA GLY A 111 -1.40 15.79 2.61
C GLY A 111 -2.17 15.69 3.93
N LEU A 112 -3.11 14.75 4.04
CA LEU A 112 -3.83 14.47 5.28
C LEU A 112 -3.00 13.62 6.25
N ALA A 113 -2.05 12.83 5.72
CA ALA A 113 -1.12 12.05 6.52
C ALA A 113 -0.24 12.94 7.41
N PHE A 114 -0.04 12.51 8.65
CA PHE A 114 0.75 13.25 9.63
C PHE A 114 1.55 12.32 10.54
N VAL A 115 2.68 12.81 11.03
CA VAL A 115 3.52 12.09 11.97
C VAL A 115 3.28 12.66 13.37
N LYS A 116 3.05 11.78 14.34
CA LYS A 116 2.94 12.14 15.75
C LYS A 116 4.13 11.60 16.52
N GLY A 117 4.87 12.49 17.18
CA GLY A 117 5.89 12.10 18.13
C GLY A 117 5.28 11.80 19.50
N ARG A 118 5.87 10.87 20.24
CA ARG A 118 5.61 10.68 21.67
C ARG A 118 6.94 10.74 22.40
N PHE A 119 6.96 11.43 23.54
CA PHE A 119 8.16 11.56 24.36
C PHE A 119 8.43 10.30 25.21
N PHE A 120 7.39 9.58 25.65
CA PHE A 120 7.56 8.39 26.49
C PHE A 120 6.49 7.30 26.26
N PRO A 121 6.87 6.10 25.76
CA PRO A 121 8.19 5.78 25.21
C PRO A 121 8.50 6.63 23.97
N PRO A 122 9.77 6.96 23.72
CA PRO A 122 10.16 7.77 22.57
C PRO A 122 9.84 7.04 21.27
N GLY A 123 9.18 7.72 20.35
CA GLY A 123 8.87 7.15 19.04
C GLY A 123 8.08 8.11 18.17
N TYR A 124 7.99 7.77 16.89
CA TYR A 124 7.15 8.43 15.92
C TYR A 124 6.16 7.43 15.33
N TRP A 125 4.94 7.88 15.09
CA TRP A 125 3.92 7.11 14.39
C TRP A 125 3.42 7.89 13.21
N LEU A 126 3.36 7.25 12.05
CA LEU A 126 2.71 7.80 10.87
C LEU A 126 1.22 7.46 10.94
N HIS A 127 0.39 8.49 10.86
CA HIS A 127 -1.07 8.38 10.83
C HIS A 127 -1.57 8.74 9.44
N VAL A 128 -2.40 7.87 8.85
CA VAL A 128 -3.03 8.05 7.54
C VAL A 128 -4.55 7.93 7.71
N PRO A 129 -5.27 9.05 7.86
CA PRO A 129 -6.72 9.05 8.02
C PRO A 129 -7.41 8.83 6.67
N LEU A 130 -8.30 7.85 6.57
CA LEU A 130 -9.12 7.61 5.40
C LEU A 130 -10.49 8.32 5.52
N PRO A 131 -11.12 8.66 4.39
CA PRO A 131 -12.54 8.98 4.38
C PRO A 131 -13.35 7.82 4.97
N GLY A 132 -14.20 8.09 5.97
CA GLY A 132 -15.00 7.04 6.65
C GLY A 132 -14.55 6.68 8.06
N ASP A 133 -13.73 7.54 8.70
CA ASP A 133 -13.32 7.45 10.12
C ASP A 133 -12.32 6.32 10.45
N VAL A 134 -11.78 5.66 9.42
CA VAL A 134 -10.67 4.71 9.57
C VAL A 134 -9.35 5.47 9.55
N THR A 135 -8.45 5.21 10.49
CA THR A 135 -7.09 5.78 10.48
C THR A 135 -6.07 4.66 10.64
N TYR A 136 -5.22 4.50 9.64
CA TYR A 136 -4.07 3.60 9.73
C TYR A 136 -2.97 4.28 10.52
N ARG A 137 -2.32 3.53 11.41
CA ARG A 137 -1.26 4.04 12.26
C ARG A 137 -0.16 3.01 12.39
N GLU A 138 1.04 3.38 11.97
CA GLU A 138 2.20 2.51 12.11
C GLU A 138 3.40 3.21 12.74
N SER A 139 4.25 2.42 13.38
CA SER A 139 5.46 2.93 14.02
C SER A 139 6.57 3.17 12.99
N VAL A 140 7.25 4.30 13.11
CA VAL A 140 8.40 4.60 12.26
C VAL A 140 9.60 3.87 12.85
N GLY A 141 10.00 2.75 12.24
CA GLY A 141 11.02 1.83 12.76
C GLY A 141 12.49 2.27 12.59
N GLY A 142 12.73 3.45 12.01
CA GLY A 142 14.09 3.96 11.74
C GLY A 142 14.69 4.78 12.89
N PRO A 143 16.04 4.86 12.98
CA PRO A 143 16.72 5.71 13.96
C PRO A 143 16.50 7.22 13.70
N SER A 144 16.08 7.57 12.49
CA SER A 144 15.82 8.95 12.05
C SER A 144 14.61 9.01 11.13
N LEU A 145 13.88 10.12 11.19
CA LEU A 145 12.86 10.44 10.21
C LEU A 145 13.51 10.80 8.88
N THR A 146 12.91 10.33 7.78
CA THR A 146 13.23 10.82 6.45
C THR A 146 12.86 12.32 6.33
N PRO A 147 13.37 13.04 5.32
CA PRO A 147 12.99 14.43 5.09
C PRO A 147 11.48 14.63 4.95
N TRP A 148 10.77 13.70 4.29
CA TRP A 148 9.33 13.78 4.13
C TRP A 148 8.59 13.56 5.46
N LEU A 149 8.94 12.52 6.22
CA LEU A 149 8.34 12.26 7.53
C LEU A 149 8.55 13.43 8.49
N SER A 150 9.76 14.02 8.48
CA SER A 150 10.09 15.21 9.29
C SER A 150 9.19 16.39 8.94
N GLY A 151 8.91 16.62 7.65
CA GLY A 151 8.01 17.68 7.19
C GLY A 151 6.54 17.46 7.54
N ARG A 152 6.16 16.28 8.02
CA ARG A 152 4.78 15.92 8.41
C ARG A 152 4.58 15.82 9.92
N VAL A 153 5.60 16.10 10.73
CA VAL A 153 5.49 16.09 12.19
C VAL A 153 4.51 17.17 12.63
N ARG A 154 3.51 16.77 13.42
CA ARG A 154 2.61 17.68 14.13
C ARG A 154 2.98 17.69 15.60
N ALA A 155 3.10 18.90 16.15
CA ALA A 155 3.30 19.16 17.57
C ALA A 155 2.02 18.89 18.38
#